data_AF-X1FU62-F1
#
_entry.id   AF-X1FU62-F1
#
_cell.length_a   1.000
_cell.length_b   1.000
_cell.length_c   1.000
_cell.angle_alpha   90.00
_cell.angle_beta   90.00
_cell.angle_gamma   90.00
#
_symmetry.space_group_name_H-M   'P 1'
#
loop_
_entity.id
_entity.type
_entity.pdbx_description
1 polymer ?
#
loop_
_entity_poly.entity_id
_entity_poly.type
_entity_poly.pdbx_seq_one_letter_code
_entity_poly.pdbx_strand_id
1 'polypeptide(L)'
;MYSQDEKRRAVHVVVFAPNGEVATQIRKFLESKGRIDYDGRPIFGMTAVEFVEALKKIDDKIEIIPAHCMTPWFGLYGSKSGFNSLKECFQDQTDKIYAIESGMSADPAMLWRFEEVASGKINIVSFSDAHSFWPWR
;
A
#
# COMPACT_ATOMS: atom_id res chain seq x y z
N MET A 1 -5.64 -7.66 7.11
CA MET A 1 -4.64 -8.28 8.00
C MET A 1 -4.57 -9.74 7.64
N TYR A 2 -3.38 -10.29 7.53
CA TYR A 2 -3.17 -11.66 7.06
C TYR A 2 -1.93 -12.26 7.75
N SER A 3 -1.71 -13.56 7.57
CA SER A 3 -0.50 -14.24 8.04
C SER A 3 0.46 -14.43 6.86
N GLN A 4 1.72 -14.03 7.03
CA GLN A 4 2.80 -14.30 6.07
C GLN A 4 4.12 -14.41 6.81
N ASP A 5 4.91 -15.42 6.47
CA ASP A 5 6.20 -15.74 7.11
C ASP A 5 6.08 -15.88 8.64
N GLU A 6 5.07 -16.63 9.07
CA GLU A 6 4.73 -16.88 10.49
C GLU A 6 4.39 -15.63 11.32
N LYS A 7 4.25 -14.47 10.68
CA LYS A 7 3.91 -13.20 11.32
C LYS A 7 2.55 -12.70 10.87
N ARG A 8 1.86 -11.99 11.76
CA ARG A 8 0.65 -11.24 11.42
C ARG A 8 1.05 -9.94 10.74
N ARG A 9 0.69 -9.78 9.48
CA ARG A 9 1.02 -8.62 8.65
C ARG A 9 -0.21 -7.74 8.44
N ALA A 10 0.07 -6.45 8.33
CA ALA A 10 -0.91 -5.45 7.95
C ALA A 10 -0.16 -4.29 7.30
N VAL A 11 -0.55 -3.95 6.08
CA VAL A 11 0.01 -2.87 5.28
C VAL A 11 -1.16 -2.09 4.68
N HIS A 12 -1.17 -0.78 4.87
CA HIS A 12 -2.09 0.09 4.13
C HIS A 12 -1.52 0.37 2.74
N VAL A 13 -2.42 0.48 1.78
CA VAL A 13 -2.09 0.78 0.39
C VAL A 13 -3.03 1.88 -0.10
N VAL A 14 -2.47 2.84 -0.81
CA VAL A 14 -3.22 3.80 -1.62
C VAL A 14 -3.41 3.18 -3.00
N VAL A 15 -4.64 3.23 -3.51
CA VAL A 15 -4.99 2.70 -4.83
C VAL A 15 -5.51 3.85 -5.69
N PHE A 16 -4.83 4.12 -6.81
CA PHE A 16 -5.34 5.05 -7.82
C PHE A 16 -5.94 4.27 -8.99
N ALA A 17 -7.23 4.49 -9.22
CA ALA A 17 -7.90 4.02 -10.41
C ALA A 17 -7.73 5.04 -11.55
N PRO A 18 -7.44 4.60 -12.79
CA PRO A 18 -7.25 5.51 -13.93
C PRO A 18 -8.55 6.23 -14.36
N ASN A 19 -9.72 5.67 -14.04
CA ASN A 19 -11.02 6.25 -14.34
C ASN A 19 -12.14 5.61 -13.46
N GLY A 20 -13.36 6.14 -13.58
CA GLY A 20 -14.52 5.69 -12.80
C GLY A 20 -15.02 4.28 -13.13
N GLU A 21 -14.83 3.80 -14.37
CA GLU A 21 -15.21 2.44 -14.78
C GLU A 21 -14.32 1.41 -14.09
N VAL A 22 -13.01 1.63 -14.12
CA VAL A 22 -12.03 0.79 -13.43
C VAL A 22 -12.24 0.86 -11.91
N ALA A 23 -12.50 2.04 -11.34
CA ALA A 23 -12.85 2.17 -9.93
C ALA A 23 -14.09 1.32 -9.55
N THR A 24 -15.07 1.22 -10.45
CA THR A 24 -16.26 0.38 -10.25
C THR A 24 -15.94 -1.11 -10.32
N GLN A 25 -15.01 -1.53 -11.19
CA GLN A 25 -14.53 -2.92 -11.24
C GLN A 25 -13.74 -3.29 -9.98
N ILE A 26 -12.86 -2.40 -9.49
CA ILE A 26 -12.14 -2.57 -8.22
C ILE A 26 -13.14 -2.75 -7.08
N ARG A 27 -14.16 -1.87 -6.99
CA ARG A 27 -15.21 -1.97 -5.97
C ARG A 27 -15.90 -3.34 -5.99
N LYS A 28 -16.36 -3.81 -7.16
CA LYS A 28 -17.02 -5.12 -7.31
C LYS A 28 -16.11 -6.28 -6.91
N PHE A 29 -14.83 -6.21 -7.25
CA PHE A 29 -13.85 -7.20 -6.81
C PHE A 29 -13.74 -7.22 -5.28
N LEU A 30 -13.60 -6.05 -4.64
CA LEU A 30 -13.49 -5.95 -3.18
C LEU A 30 -14.78 -6.41 -2.46
N GLU A 31 -15.96 -6.10 -3.02
CA GLU A 31 -17.25 -6.61 -2.52
C GLU A 31 -17.31 -8.14 -2.50
N SER A 32 -16.72 -8.80 -3.50
CA SER A 32 -16.66 -10.27 -3.53
C SER A 32 -15.73 -10.87 -2.46
N LYS A 33 -14.91 -10.05 -1.80
CA LYS A 33 -13.88 -10.47 -0.85
C LYS A 33 -14.23 -10.11 0.60
N GLY A 34 -15.19 -9.22 0.82
CA GLY A 34 -15.61 -8.81 2.14
C GLY A 34 -16.61 -7.65 2.11
N ARG A 35 -17.03 -7.23 3.30
CA ARG A 35 -17.89 -6.05 3.47
C ARG A 35 -17.09 -4.77 3.24
N ILE A 36 -17.64 -3.86 2.44
CA ILE A 36 -17.04 -2.54 2.16
C ILE A 36 -17.97 -1.37 2.51
N ASP A 37 -19.15 -1.69 3.04
CA ASP A 37 -20.25 -0.75 3.34
C ASP A 37 -20.15 -0.11 4.73
N TYR A 38 -19.24 -0.59 5.58
CA TYR A 38 -19.18 -0.22 7.00
C TYR A 38 -17.99 0.68 7.38
N ASP A 39 -16.94 0.72 6.54
CA ASP A 39 -15.69 1.42 6.81
C ASP A 39 -15.16 2.02 5.50
N GLY A 40 -14.65 3.25 5.56
CA GLY A 40 -14.02 3.92 4.41
C GLY A 40 -12.67 3.30 4.02
N ARG A 41 -12.05 2.50 4.91
CA ARG A 41 -10.82 1.74 4.67
C ARG A 41 -11.01 0.28 5.11
N PRO A 42 -11.72 -0.55 4.31
CA PRO A 42 -12.02 -1.93 4.66
C PRO A 42 -10.75 -2.79 4.77
N ILE A 43 -10.80 -3.81 5.64
CA ILE A 43 -9.68 -4.70 5.90
C ILE A 43 -9.94 -6.05 5.24
N PHE A 44 -9.01 -6.48 4.39
CA PHE A 44 -9.07 -7.80 3.75
C PHE A 44 -8.07 -8.79 4.34
N GLY A 45 -8.45 -10.07 4.32
CA GLY A 45 -7.64 -11.20 4.78
C GLY A 45 -6.65 -11.73 3.74
N MET A 46 -6.49 -11.04 2.61
CA MET A 46 -5.58 -11.43 1.53
C MET A 46 -4.19 -10.83 1.71
N THR A 47 -3.19 -11.46 1.11
CA THR A 47 -1.81 -10.98 1.07
C THR A 47 -1.66 -9.75 0.17
N ALA A 48 -0.57 -8.99 0.34
CA ALA A 48 -0.26 -7.88 -0.55
C ALA A 48 -0.03 -8.34 -2.00
N VAL A 49 0.56 -9.53 -2.19
CA VAL A 49 0.79 -10.17 -3.49
C VAL A 49 -0.53 -10.41 -4.23
N GLU A 50 -1.46 -11.13 -3.58
CA GLU A 50 -2.78 -11.43 -4.16
C GLU A 50 -3.56 -10.15 -4.48
N PHE A 51 -3.43 -9.13 -3.63
CA PHE A 51 -4.08 -7.84 -3.84
C PHE A 51 -3.55 -7.14 -5.10
N VAL A 52 -2.23 -7.03 -5.24
CA VAL A 52 -1.61 -6.41 -6.43
C VAL A 52 -1.94 -7.19 -7.69
N GLU A 53 -1.79 -8.51 -7.65
CA GLU A 53 -2.07 -9.38 -8.80
C GLU A 53 -3.54 -9.23 -9.26
N ALA A 54 -4.48 -9.25 -8.33
CA ALA A 54 -5.90 -9.13 -8.64
C ALA A 54 -6.26 -7.76 -9.22
N LEU A 55 -5.71 -6.67 -8.66
CA LEU A 55 -5.97 -5.33 -9.20
C LEU A 55 -5.32 -5.13 -10.56
N LYS A 56 -4.06 -5.57 -10.76
CA LYS A 56 -3.39 -5.48 -12.06
C LYS A 56 -4.05 -6.31 -13.15
N LYS A 57 -4.78 -7.40 -12.80
CA LYS A 57 -5.65 -8.15 -13.72
C LYS A 57 -6.88 -7.35 -14.19
N ILE A 58 -7.37 -6.41 -13.38
CA ILE A 58 -8.49 -5.55 -13.76
C ILE A 58 -8.03 -4.51 -14.79
N ASP A 59 -6.96 -3.79 -14.46
CA ASP A 59 -6.31 -2.83 -15.37
C ASP A 59 -4.85 -2.63 -14.91
N ASP A 60 -3.90 -2.79 -15.84
CA ASP A 60 -2.46 -2.67 -15.53
C ASP A 60 -2.06 -1.24 -15.13
N LYS A 61 -2.88 -0.23 -15.44
CA LYS A 61 -2.70 1.19 -15.07
C LYS A 61 -3.17 1.52 -13.65
N ILE A 62 -3.75 0.57 -12.90
CA ILE A 62 -4.07 0.81 -11.48
C ILE A 62 -2.76 0.98 -10.71
N GLU A 63 -2.58 2.12 -10.06
CA GLU A 63 -1.38 2.38 -9.26
C GLU A 63 -1.61 1.96 -7.81
N ILE A 64 -0.62 1.29 -7.22
CA ILE A 64 -0.67 0.78 -5.85
C ILE A 64 0.57 1.28 -5.13
N ILE A 65 0.35 2.11 -4.11
CA ILE A 65 1.42 2.74 -3.34
C ILE A 65 1.30 2.25 -1.90
N PRO A 66 2.33 1.58 -1.32
CA PRO A 66 2.38 1.31 0.10
C PRO A 66 2.31 2.62 0.88
N ALA A 67 1.26 2.76 1.69
CA ALA A 67 0.96 3.99 2.41
C ALA A 67 1.90 4.14 3.61
N HIS A 68 2.21 5.40 3.94
CA HIS A 68 2.95 5.83 5.14
C HIS A 68 4.00 4.80 5.62
N CYS A 69 4.98 4.50 4.76
CA CYS A 69 5.75 3.26 4.78
C CYS A 69 6.51 2.98 6.10
N MET A 70 6.89 4.01 6.85
CA MET A 70 7.67 3.88 8.08
C MET A 70 6.84 3.96 9.37
N THR A 71 5.50 4.07 9.29
CA THR A 71 4.67 4.06 10.50
C THR A 71 4.76 2.70 11.20
N PRO A 72 4.92 2.63 12.54
CA PRO A 72 5.12 1.35 13.24
C PRO A 72 4.05 0.30 12.97
N TRP A 73 2.81 0.76 12.80
CA TRP A 73 1.64 -0.05 12.47
C TRP A 73 1.21 0.26 11.05
N PHE A 74 0.78 -0.76 10.31
CA PHE A 74 0.25 -0.66 8.94
C PHE A 74 1.21 -0.06 7.89
N GLY A 75 2.42 0.35 8.27
CA GLY A 75 3.47 0.77 7.34
C GLY A 75 4.22 -0.43 6.78
N LEU A 76 4.65 -0.32 5.52
CA LEU A 76 5.44 -1.34 4.83
C LEU A 76 6.69 -1.75 5.62
N TYR A 77 7.46 -0.80 6.15
CA TYR A 77 8.66 -0.99 6.96
C TYR A 77 8.38 -0.81 8.47
N GLY A 78 7.11 -0.90 8.86
CA GLY A 78 6.66 -0.71 10.23
C GLY A 78 7.22 -1.78 11.18
N SER A 79 7.73 -1.35 12.33
CA SER A 79 8.37 -2.23 13.32
C SER A 79 7.43 -3.24 14.00
N LYS A 80 6.10 -3.14 13.83
CA LYS A 80 5.12 -4.05 14.43
C LYS A 80 4.54 -5.06 13.44
N SER A 81 4.13 -4.60 12.25
CA SER A 81 3.40 -5.42 11.27
C SER A 81 3.94 -5.35 9.84
N GLY A 82 5.03 -4.60 9.62
CA GLY A 82 5.67 -4.40 8.32
C GLY A 82 6.66 -5.52 7.97
N PHE A 83 7.51 -5.25 6.99
CA PHE A 83 8.47 -6.12 6.30
C PHE A 83 9.84 -5.43 6.24
N ASN A 84 10.89 -6.16 5.87
CA ASN A 84 12.25 -5.58 5.75
C ASN A 84 12.59 -5.13 4.32
N SER A 85 11.78 -5.48 3.32
CA SER A 85 11.96 -5.08 1.91
C SER A 85 10.62 -5.09 1.16
N LEU A 86 10.55 -4.38 0.03
CA LEU A 86 9.42 -4.51 -0.90
C LEU A 86 9.33 -5.94 -1.42
N LYS A 87 10.48 -6.57 -1.73
CA LYS A 87 10.52 -7.97 -2.18
C LYS A 87 9.90 -8.96 -1.20
N GLU A 88 10.07 -8.78 0.10
CA GLU A 88 9.43 -9.64 1.12
C GLU A 88 7.90 -9.44 1.13
N CYS A 89 7.43 -8.20 0.93
CA CYS A 89 6.01 -7.86 0.97
C CYS A 89 5.26 -8.27 -0.32
N PHE A 90 5.83 -7.95 -1.48
CA PHE A 90 5.18 -8.05 -2.79
C PHE A 90 5.69 -9.22 -3.64
N GLN A 91 6.77 -9.89 -3.25
CA GLN A 91 7.30 -11.07 -3.93
C GLN A 91 7.46 -10.86 -5.45
N ASP A 92 6.85 -11.70 -6.28
CA ASP A 92 6.85 -11.61 -7.74
C ASP A 92 6.12 -10.37 -8.30
N GLN A 93 5.29 -9.72 -7.48
CA GLN A 93 4.59 -8.48 -7.84
C GLN A 93 5.39 -7.21 -7.52
N THR A 94 6.64 -7.32 -7.06
CA THR A 94 7.47 -6.16 -6.69
C THR A 94 7.68 -5.19 -7.87
N ASP A 95 7.84 -5.71 -9.09
CA ASP A 95 8.05 -4.91 -10.30
C ASP A 95 6.80 -4.10 -10.74
N LYS A 96 5.67 -4.29 -10.04
CA LYS A 96 4.42 -3.56 -10.23
C LYS A 96 4.24 -2.39 -9.26
N ILE A 97 5.19 -2.20 -8.34
CA ILE A 97 5.19 -1.09 -7.37
C ILE A 97 6.21 -0.04 -7.83
N TYR A 98 5.73 1.17 -8.14
CA TYR A 98 6.57 2.24 -8.68
C TYR A 98 6.85 3.36 -7.68
N ALA A 99 6.12 3.39 -6.56
CA ALA A 99 6.28 4.41 -5.54
C ALA A 99 5.97 3.87 -4.14
N ILE A 100 6.53 4.53 -3.13
CA ILE A 100 6.14 4.39 -1.72
C ILE A 100 5.77 5.75 -1.15
N GLU A 101 4.83 5.78 -0.22
CA GLU A 101 4.49 7.00 0.50
C GLU A 101 5.35 7.14 1.75
N SER A 102 6.03 8.28 1.92
CA SER A 102 6.86 8.54 3.10
C SER A 102 6.06 8.52 4.41
N GLY A 103 4.83 9.05 4.36
CA GLY A 103 4.05 9.39 5.55
C GLY A 103 4.70 10.49 6.39
N MET A 104 4.25 10.64 7.63
CA MET A 104 4.75 11.65 8.58
C MET A 104 5.98 11.20 9.38
N SER A 105 6.37 9.92 9.30
CA SER A 105 7.40 9.31 10.15
C SER A 105 8.75 9.13 9.46
N ALA A 106 8.89 9.59 8.22
CA ALA A 106 10.14 9.49 7.47
C ALA A 106 10.31 10.65 6.50
N ASP A 107 11.56 11.02 6.28
CA ASP A 107 11.99 11.94 5.24
C ASP A 107 12.70 11.18 4.09
N PRO A 108 12.96 11.81 2.93
CA PRO A 108 13.65 11.15 1.83
C PRO A 108 15.04 10.61 2.20
N ALA A 109 15.79 11.29 3.06
CA ALA A 109 17.14 10.86 3.44
C ALA A 109 17.14 9.56 4.26
N MET A 110 16.10 9.34 5.07
CA MET A 110 15.86 8.06 5.73
C MET A 110 15.52 6.96 4.72
N LEU A 111 14.67 7.26 3.74
CA LEU A 111 14.19 6.28 2.76
C LEU A 111 15.27 5.89 1.74
N TRP A 112 16.20 6.78 1.40
CA TRP A 112 17.35 6.44 0.55
C TRP A 112 18.35 5.49 1.20
N ARG A 113 18.17 5.11 2.47
CA ARG A 113 18.95 4.03 3.09
C ARG A 113 18.48 2.64 2.65
N PHE A 114 17.28 2.53 2.08
CA PHE A 114 16.79 1.30 1.49
C PHE A 114 17.29 1.19 0.04
N GLU A 115 17.99 0.12 -0.29
CA GLU A 115 18.59 -0.11 -1.61
C GLU A 115 17.57 0.01 -2.74
N GLU A 116 16.36 -0.52 -2.53
CA GLU A 116 15.27 -0.49 -3.50
C GLU A 116 14.88 0.96 -3.88
N VAL A 117 14.91 1.88 -2.91
CA VAL A 117 14.63 3.31 -3.12
C VAL A 117 15.84 4.03 -3.68
N ALA A 118 17.04 3.76 -3.14
CA ALA A 118 18.30 4.34 -3.60
C ALA A 118 18.63 4.00 -5.06
N SER A 119 18.15 2.84 -5.55
CA SER A 119 18.32 2.42 -6.94
C SER A 119 17.62 3.32 -7.96
N GLY A 120 16.71 4.20 -7.51
CA GLY A 120 15.89 5.06 -8.37
C GLY A 120 14.73 4.34 -9.05
N LYS A 121 14.53 3.04 -8.79
CA LYS A 121 13.38 2.28 -9.32
C LYS A 121 12.06 2.63 -8.63
N ILE A 122 12.13 3.07 -7.38
CA ILE A 122 10.99 3.38 -6.54
C ILE A 122 10.98 4.88 -6.26
N ASN A 123 9.88 5.55 -6.60
CA ASN A 123 9.68 6.96 -6.33
C ASN A 123 9.19 7.17 -4.88
N ILE A 124 9.52 8.32 -4.30
CA ILE A 124 8.99 8.73 -3.00
C ILE A 124 7.89 9.76 -3.25
N VAL A 125 6.69 9.47 -2.75
CA VAL A 125 5.57 10.41 -2.71
C VAL A 125 5.21 10.74 -1.28
N SER A 126 4.58 11.89 -1.06
CA SER A 126 4.18 12.33 0.28
C SER A 126 2.75 12.84 0.27
N PHE A 127 1.91 12.19 1.07
CA PHE A 127 0.53 12.60 1.31
C PHE A 127 0.33 12.91 2.80
N SER A 128 -0.74 13.63 3.13
CA SER A 128 -0.99 14.09 4.50
C SER A 128 -1.73 13.08 5.37
N ASP A 129 -2.32 12.04 4.78
CA ASP A 129 -3.29 11.15 5.44
C ASP A 129 -4.36 11.94 6.22
N ALA A 130 -5.01 12.88 5.53
CA ALA A 130 -5.90 13.86 6.15
C ALA A 130 -7.17 13.18 6.72
N HIS A 131 -7.35 13.30 8.04
CA HIS A 131 -8.57 12.90 8.76
C HIS A 131 -9.34 14.11 9.31
N SER A 132 -9.02 15.31 8.81
CA SER A 132 -9.68 16.58 9.14
C SER A 132 -9.52 17.52 7.96
N PHE A 133 -10.54 18.35 7.69
CA PHE A 133 -10.49 19.38 6.67
C PHE A 133 -9.80 20.68 7.15
N TRP A 134 -9.53 20.80 8.45
CA TRP A 134 -8.88 21.96 9.04
C TRP A 134 -7.37 21.98 8.73
N PRO A 135 -6.81 23.12 8.29
CA PRO A 135 -5.38 23.20 7.97
C PRO A 135 -4.48 23.56 9.18
N TRP A 136 -5.03 23.71 10.39
CA TRP A 136 -4.30 23.96 11.64
C TRP A 136 -4.77 23.02 12.76
N ARG A 137 -3.86 22.66 13.66
CA ARG A 137 -4.11 21.85 14.85
C ARG A 137 -3.49 22.50 16.08
#